data_AF-A0A924KTW4-F1
#
_entry.id   AF-A0A924KTW4-F1
#
_cell.length_a   1.000
_cell.length_b   1.000
_cell.length_c   1.000
_cell.angle_alpha   90.00
_cell.angle_beta   90.00
_cell.angle_gamma   90.00
#
_symmetry.space_group_name_H-M   'P 1'
#
loop_
_entity.id
_entity.type
_entity.pdbx_description
1 polymer ?
#
loop_
_entity_poly.entity_id
_entity_poly.type
_entity_poly.pdbx_seq_one_letter_code
_entity_poly.pdbx_strand_id
1 'polypeptide(L)'
;MSVTTKKQLKNAKPLAVKAAPTPTPTPTPTPTPPAHHISTPGFPIVGIGASAGGLAAFEAFFAGMPANADPGMAFVLVQHLAPDHESILTELIRRCTRMQVFAVEDGMVIQANCVYIIPPNTDMAFLNGALQLLEPSAPRGQRLPIDFFFRSLAQDQHECAIGVVLSGTGSDGTLGARAIKGEGGMVMAQTPESSEFDGMPRSAINTGLVDYELPPGEMPAQLIAYAARAFGKLPRAATAHSPKDVSALKKIFVVL
;
A
#
# COMPACT_ATOMS: atom_id res chain seq x y z
N MET A 1 -17.52 -79.24 -60.81
CA MET A 1 -17.51 -79.47 -59.34
C MET A 1 -16.08 -79.41 -58.86
N SER A 2 -15.85 -78.68 -57.75
CA SER A 2 -14.71 -78.74 -56.81
C SER A 2 -13.30 -78.31 -57.29
N VAL A 3 -12.80 -77.14 -56.91
CA VAL A 3 -11.96 -76.73 -55.74
C VAL A 3 -10.50 -77.22 -55.75
N THR A 4 -9.58 -76.27 -55.45
CA THR A 4 -8.28 -76.35 -54.71
C THR A 4 -7.01 -76.18 -55.56
N THR A 5 -6.34 -75.01 -55.63
CA THR A 5 -5.37 -74.32 -54.74
C THR A 5 -3.94 -74.90 -54.65
N LYS A 6 -2.94 -74.10 -55.10
CA LYS A 6 -1.66 -73.68 -54.41
C LYS A 6 -0.60 -73.34 -55.48
N LYS A 7 -0.21 -72.06 -55.64
CA LYS A 7 0.82 -71.27 -54.90
C LYS A 7 2.25 -71.48 -55.46
N GLN A 8 2.73 -70.52 -56.24
CA GLN A 8 4.14 -70.38 -56.67
C GLN A 8 4.86 -69.27 -55.89
N LEU A 9 6.18 -69.45 -55.77
CA LEU A 9 7.08 -68.69 -54.93
C LEU A 9 7.96 -67.75 -55.79
N LYS A 10 8.00 -66.47 -55.39
CA LYS A 10 9.14 -65.52 -55.33
C LYS A 10 10.02 -65.27 -56.57
N ASN A 11 10.13 -63.99 -56.94
CA ASN A 11 11.36 -63.38 -57.41
C ASN A 11 11.51 -61.95 -56.84
N ALA A 12 12.75 -61.62 -56.44
CA ALA A 12 13.14 -60.38 -55.77
C ALA A 12 13.29 -59.18 -56.73
N LYS A 13 13.08 -57.96 -56.21
CA LYS A 13 13.34 -56.67 -56.89
C LYS A 13 14.07 -55.69 -55.97
N PRO A 14 14.81 -54.71 -56.52
CA PRO A 14 16.03 -54.15 -55.93
C PRO A 14 15.83 -52.88 -55.09
N LEU A 15 16.91 -52.49 -54.41
CA LEU A 15 17.06 -51.36 -53.48
C LEU A 15 16.66 -50.01 -54.09
N ALA A 16 15.92 -49.21 -53.30
CA ALA A 16 15.69 -47.79 -53.52
C ALA A 16 16.43 -46.95 -52.46
N VAL A 17 17.13 -45.92 -52.95
CA VAL A 17 17.92 -44.94 -52.20
C VAL A 17 17.00 -44.04 -51.36
N LYS A 18 17.32 -43.87 -50.08
CA LYS A 18 16.54 -43.05 -49.13
C LYS A 18 17.03 -41.60 -49.17
N ALA A 19 16.15 -40.67 -49.51
CA ALA A 19 16.39 -39.23 -49.47
C ALA A 19 16.53 -38.70 -48.02
N ALA A 20 17.39 -37.70 -47.83
CA ALA A 20 17.64 -37.03 -46.57
C ALA A 20 16.45 -36.15 -46.13
N PRO A 21 16.18 -36.00 -44.81
CA PRO A 21 15.10 -35.15 -44.32
C PRO A 21 15.45 -33.67 -44.39
N THR A 22 14.46 -32.86 -44.79
CA THR A 22 14.47 -31.39 -44.84
C THR A 22 14.58 -30.80 -43.42
N PRO A 23 15.37 -29.72 -43.19
CA PRO A 23 15.44 -29.08 -41.88
C PRO A 23 14.14 -28.34 -41.53
N THR A 24 13.65 -28.58 -40.32
CA THR A 24 12.48 -27.91 -39.71
C THR A 24 12.81 -26.43 -39.43
N PRO A 25 11.92 -25.46 -39.73
CA PRO A 25 12.15 -24.07 -39.38
C PRO A 25 12.06 -23.85 -37.88
N THR A 26 13.09 -23.22 -37.31
CA THR A 26 13.17 -22.79 -35.91
C THR A 26 12.05 -21.79 -35.58
N PRO A 27 11.30 -21.95 -34.47
CA PRO A 27 10.32 -20.96 -34.05
C PRO A 27 11.01 -19.67 -33.57
N THR A 28 10.65 -18.54 -34.20
CA THR A 28 11.03 -17.20 -33.78
C THR A 28 10.54 -16.92 -32.35
N PRO A 29 11.36 -16.37 -31.44
CA PRO A 29 10.90 -16.02 -30.10
C PRO A 29 9.86 -14.90 -30.17
N THR A 30 8.68 -15.16 -29.63
CA THR A 30 7.62 -14.17 -29.41
C THR A 30 8.13 -13.07 -28.47
N PRO A 31 7.90 -11.78 -28.76
CA PRO A 31 8.29 -10.70 -27.86
C PRO A 31 7.54 -10.84 -26.52
N THR A 32 8.30 -10.93 -25.43
CA THR A 32 7.80 -10.91 -24.06
C THR A 32 7.06 -9.58 -23.80
N PRO A 33 5.86 -9.59 -23.20
CA PRO A 33 5.20 -8.36 -22.77
C PRO A 33 6.11 -7.60 -21.79
N PRO A 34 6.12 -6.25 -21.79
CA PRO A 34 6.95 -5.49 -20.87
C PRO A 34 6.58 -5.83 -19.43
N ALA A 35 7.59 -6.18 -18.62
CA ALA A 35 7.44 -6.39 -17.20
C ALA A 35 6.84 -5.14 -16.54
N HIS A 36 5.77 -5.31 -15.78
CA HIS A 36 5.22 -4.25 -14.94
C HIS A 36 6.31 -3.80 -13.95
N HIS A 37 6.83 -2.59 -14.08
CA HIS A 37 7.71 -1.99 -13.08
C HIS A 37 6.88 -1.70 -11.82
N ILE A 38 6.93 -2.63 -10.86
CA ILE A 38 6.52 -2.41 -9.48
C ILE A 38 7.41 -1.26 -8.97
N SER A 39 6.82 -0.07 -8.84
CA SER A 39 7.55 1.12 -8.42
C SER A 39 7.21 1.37 -6.97
N THR A 40 7.91 0.70 -6.05
CA THR A 40 7.89 1.06 -4.64
C THR A 40 8.38 2.51 -4.54
N PRO A 41 7.63 3.44 -3.91
CA PRO A 41 8.08 4.79 -3.66
C PRO A 41 9.47 4.82 -3.03
N GLY A 42 10.35 5.68 -3.54
CA GLY A 42 11.71 5.84 -3.00
C GLY A 42 11.77 6.63 -1.68
N PHE A 43 10.68 6.70 -0.93
CA PHE A 43 10.54 7.47 0.31
C PHE A 43 9.53 6.80 1.26
N PRO A 44 9.64 7.01 2.59
CA PRO A 44 8.72 6.43 3.57
C PRO A 44 7.30 6.97 3.46
N ILE A 45 6.34 6.09 3.73
CA ILE A 45 4.92 6.43 3.79
C ILE A 45 4.43 6.26 5.23
N VAL A 46 3.83 7.32 5.76
CA VAL A 46 3.35 7.43 7.12
C VAL A 46 1.84 7.35 7.12
N GLY A 47 1.30 6.19 7.48
CA GLY A 47 -0.11 6.01 7.75
C GLY A 47 -0.46 6.52 9.15
N ILE A 48 -1.36 7.49 9.26
CA ILE A 48 -1.81 8.05 10.54
C ILE A 48 -3.28 7.71 10.76
N GLY A 49 -3.55 6.86 11.74
CA GLY A 49 -4.89 6.43 12.13
C GLY A 49 -5.43 7.21 13.33
N ALA A 50 -6.66 7.71 13.24
CA ALA A 50 -7.33 8.40 14.35
C ALA A 50 -8.85 8.19 14.35
N SER A 51 -9.49 8.45 15.48
CA SER A 51 -10.94 8.38 15.65
C SER A 51 -11.44 9.56 16.48
N ALA A 52 -12.14 9.33 17.60
CA ALA A 52 -12.55 10.39 18.52
C ALA A 52 -11.33 11.18 19.06
N GLY A 53 -11.39 12.51 19.00
CA GLY A 53 -10.26 13.41 19.31
C GLY A 53 -9.17 13.47 18.24
N GLY A 54 -9.38 12.83 17.08
CA GLY A 54 -8.39 12.73 16.02
C GLY A 54 -8.01 14.07 15.39
N LEU A 55 -8.96 15.00 15.22
CA LEU A 55 -8.68 16.33 14.65
C LEU A 55 -7.63 17.09 15.47
N ALA A 56 -7.83 17.21 16.78
CA ALA A 56 -6.87 17.91 17.66
C ALA A 56 -5.49 17.24 17.64
N ALA A 57 -5.46 15.90 17.57
CA ALA A 57 -4.20 15.16 17.45
C ALA A 57 -3.51 15.41 16.10
N PHE A 58 -4.23 15.46 14.99
CA PHE A 58 -3.68 15.82 13.68
C PHE A 58 -3.17 17.27 13.65
N GLU A 59 -3.95 18.22 14.17
CA GLU A 59 -3.55 19.63 14.25
C GLU A 59 -2.24 19.78 15.03
N ALA A 60 -2.13 19.13 16.19
CA ALA A 60 -0.92 19.11 17.00
C ALA A 60 0.26 18.45 16.25
N PHE A 61 0.02 17.32 15.59
CA PHE A 61 1.04 16.64 14.78
C PHE A 61 1.57 17.55 13.65
N PHE A 62 0.70 18.16 12.84
CA PHE A 62 1.15 19.01 11.74
C PHE A 62 1.72 20.35 12.23
N ALA A 63 1.28 20.88 13.36
CA ALA A 63 1.90 22.05 13.99
C ALA A 63 3.35 21.78 14.43
N GLY A 64 3.69 20.53 14.75
CA GLY A 64 5.06 20.11 15.08
C GLY A 64 5.98 19.95 13.86
N MET A 65 5.47 20.06 12.63
CA MET A 65 6.29 19.95 11.41
C MET A 65 7.22 21.17 11.25
N PRO A 66 8.47 20.98 10.78
CA PRO A 66 9.37 22.09 10.51
C PRO A 66 8.81 23.08 9.48
N ALA A 67 8.83 24.37 9.79
CA ALA A 67 8.31 25.40 8.90
C ALA A 67 9.20 25.66 7.66
N ASN A 68 10.47 25.24 7.70
CA ASN A 68 11.51 25.59 6.73
C ASN A 68 12.15 24.38 6.04
N ALA A 69 11.64 23.17 6.25
CA ALA A 69 12.20 21.96 5.66
C ALA A 69 11.10 20.95 5.32
N ASP A 70 11.25 20.33 4.15
CA ASP A 70 10.37 19.25 3.72
C ASP A 70 10.78 17.93 4.41
N PRO A 71 9.82 17.14 4.93
CA PRO A 71 10.12 15.91 5.66
C PRO A 71 10.64 14.77 4.77
N GLY A 72 10.44 14.84 3.45
CA GLY A 72 10.83 13.80 2.51
C GLY A 72 9.98 12.53 2.62
N MET A 73 8.77 12.64 3.17
CA MET A 73 7.83 11.54 3.44
C MET A 73 6.43 11.91 2.95
N ALA A 74 5.57 10.92 2.74
CA ALA A 74 4.14 11.15 2.49
C ALA A 74 3.30 10.75 3.70
N PHE A 75 2.19 11.45 3.91
CA PHE A 75 1.30 11.22 5.04
C PHE A 75 -0.09 10.82 4.55
N VAL A 76 -0.62 9.73 5.06
CA VAL A 76 -1.96 9.23 4.72
C VAL A 76 -2.80 9.16 5.99
N LEU A 77 -3.81 10.00 6.08
CA LEU A 77 -4.69 10.11 7.24
C LEU A 77 -5.90 9.22 7.03
N VAL A 78 -6.05 8.25 7.93
CA VAL A 78 -7.20 7.38 8.03
C VAL A 78 -7.98 7.75 9.29
N GLN A 79 -9.00 8.58 9.09
CA GLN A 79 -9.88 9.04 10.17
C GLN A 79 -11.19 8.25 10.12
N HIS A 80 -11.70 7.81 11.27
CA HIS A 80 -13.11 7.42 11.39
C HIS A 80 -13.98 8.66 11.19
N LEU A 81 -14.58 8.80 10.01
CA LEU A 81 -15.41 9.93 9.63
C LEU A 81 -16.89 9.62 9.81
N ALA A 82 -17.64 10.64 10.25
CA ALA A 82 -19.10 10.58 10.21
C ALA A 82 -19.56 10.53 8.74
N PRO A 83 -20.53 9.68 8.40
CA PRO A 83 -20.82 9.32 7.02
C PRO A 83 -21.71 10.29 6.25
N ASP A 84 -22.49 11.11 6.95
CA ASP A 84 -23.58 11.90 6.37
C ASP A 84 -23.18 13.37 6.18
N HIS A 85 -21.89 13.69 6.33
CA HIS A 85 -21.34 15.03 6.16
C HIS A 85 -20.12 14.98 5.25
N GLU A 86 -20.02 15.96 4.34
CA GLU A 86 -18.75 16.23 3.69
C GLU A 86 -17.70 16.47 4.77
N SER A 87 -16.61 15.71 4.69
CA SER A 87 -15.52 15.83 5.63
C SER A 87 -14.79 17.14 5.38
N ILE A 88 -15.00 18.12 6.25
CA ILE A 88 -14.22 19.37 6.29
C ILE A 88 -12.77 19.15 6.77
N LEU A 89 -12.39 17.90 7.06
CA LEU A 89 -11.05 17.57 7.57
C LEU A 89 -9.98 18.01 6.58
N THR A 90 -10.23 17.88 5.28
CA THR A 90 -9.28 18.33 4.25
C THR A 90 -9.01 19.82 4.37
N GLU A 91 -10.04 20.64 4.48
CA GLU A 91 -9.94 22.09 4.63
C GLU A 91 -9.26 22.49 5.94
N LEU A 92 -9.52 21.74 7.03
CA LEU A 92 -8.90 21.98 8.33
C LEU A 92 -7.40 21.67 8.28
N ILE A 93 -7.01 20.49 7.81
CA ILE A 93 -5.61 20.09 7.72
C ILE A 93 -4.82 21.01 6.78
N ARG A 94 -5.43 21.50 5.69
CA ARG A 94 -4.82 22.51 4.80
C ARG A 94 -4.40 23.79 5.51
N ARG A 95 -5.01 24.13 6.65
CA ARG A 95 -4.64 25.32 7.44
C ARG A 95 -3.50 25.03 8.42
N CYS A 96 -3.24 23.77 8.72
CA CYS A 96 -2.25 23.32 9.71
C CYS A 96 -0.89 22.98 9.10
N THR A 97 -0.81 22.82 7.78
CA THR A 97 0.45 22.46 7.10
C THR A 97 0.68 23.26 5.82
N ARG A 98 1.96 23.42 5.46
CA ARG A 98 2.39 23.96 4.17
C ARG A 98 2.38 22.93 3.04
N MET A 99 2.30 21.64 3.38
CA MET A 99 2.24 20.56 2.40
C MET A 99 0.94 20.63 1.59
N GLN A 100 0.97 20.11 0.37
CA GLN A 100 -0.26 19.94 -0.40
C GLN A 100 -1.10 18.84 0.26
N VAL A 101 -2.40 19.11 0.39
CA VAL A 101 -3.36 18.18 1.01
C VAL A 101 -4.40 17.79 -0.01
N PHE A 102 -4.63 16.48 -0.15
CA PHE A 102 -5.54 15.90 -1.12
C PHE A 102 -6.58 15.02 -0.42
N ALA A 103 -7.84 15.16 -0.83
CA ALA A 103 -8.79 14.07 -0.65
C ALA A 103 -8.40 12.95 -1.62
N VAL A 104 -8.38 11.70 -1.15
CA VAL A 104 -7.93 10.57 -1.98
C VAL A 104 -8.95 10.25 -3.07
N GLU A 105 -8.44 10.06 -4.28
CA GLU A 105 -9.17 9.49 -5.42
C GLU A 105 -8.68 8.05 -5.70
N ASP A 106 -9.53 7.22 -6.32
CA ASP A 106 -9.16 5.83 -6.61
C ASP A 106 -7.97 5.76 -7.58
N GLY A 107 -6.95 4.99 -7.21
CA GLY A 107 -5.73 4.83 -8.00
C GLY A 107 -4.72 5.97 -7.86
N MET A 108 -4.90 6.89 -6.90
CA MET A 108 -4.03 8.04 -6.74
C MET A 108 -2.60 7.62 -6.33
N VAL A 109 -1.62 8.02 -7.14
CA VAL A 109 -0.19 7.79 -6.85
C VAL A 109 0.28 8.77 -5.78
N ILE A 110 0.96 8.27 -4.76
CA ILE A 110 1.50 9.09 -3.68
C ILE A 110 2.78 9.83 -4.12
N GLN A 111 2.92 11.06 -3.65
CA GLN A 111 4.10 11.90 -3.78
C GLN A 111 4.63 12.29 -2.40
N ALA A 112 5.95 12.44 -2.28
CA ALA A 112 6.57 12.95 -1.07
C ALA A 112 6.09 14.38 -0.76
N ASN A 113 6.13 14.76 0.52
CA ASN A 113 5.75 16.07 1.04
C ASN A 113 4.29 16.45 0.76
N CYS A 114 3.43 15.43 0.71
CA CYS A 114 2.00 15.56 0.51
C CYS A 114 1.24 14.83 1.62
N VAL A 115 0.03 15.31 1.88
CA VAL A 115 -0.91 14.75 2.83
C VAL A 115 -2.15 14.26 2.08
N TYR A 116 -2.57 13.04 2.36
CA TYR A 116 -3.68 12.36 1.71
C TYR A 116 -4.72 11.98 2.75
N ILE A 117 -5.99 12.25 2.49
CA ILE A 117 -7.07 12.04 3.46
C ILE A 117 -8.11 11.11 2.85
N ILE A 118 -8.40 10.02 3.56
CA ILE A 118 -9.44 9.07 3.14
C ILE A 118 -10.81 9.77 3.00
N PRO A 119 -11.56 9.55 1.92
CA PRO A 119 -12.93 10.05 1.82
C PRO A 119 -13.86 9.28 2.77
N PRO A 120 -15.03 9.85 3.12
CA PRO A 120 -16.01 9.16 3.95
C PRO A 120 -16.58 7.92 3.23
N ASN A 121 -17.05 6.94 4.03
CA ASN A 121 -17.74 5.74 3.55
C ASN A 121 -16.96 4.81 2.60
N THR A 122 -15.63 4.82 2.65
CA THR A 122 -14.78 3.91 1.87
C THR A 122 -13.80 3.16 2.77
N ASP A 123 -13.37 1.98 2.32
CA ASP A 123 -12.12 1.38 2.79
C ASP A 123 -11.00 1.82 1.82
N MET A 124 -9.77 1.92 2.32
CA MET A 124 -8.62 2.36 1.53
C MET A 124 -7.44 1.44 1.74
N ALA A 125 -6.85 0.98 0.65
CA ALA A 125 -5.64 0.17 0.65
C ALA A 125 -4.49 0.89 -0.06
N PHE A 126 -3.27 0.46 0.22
CA PHE A 126 -2.08 0.83 -0.54
C PHE A 126 -1.63 -0.35 -1.39
N LEU A 127 -1.46 -0.14 -2.69
CA LEU A 127 -1.07 -1.20 -3.62
C LEU A 127 -0.25 -0.62 -4.78
N ASN A 128 0.94 -1.17 -5.01
CA ASN A 128 1.88 -0.79 -6.05
C ASN A 128 2.16 0.72 -6.09
N GLY A 129 2.40 1.33 -4.92
CA GLY A 129 2.69 2.77 -4.84
C GLY A 129 1.47 3.71 -4.98
N ALA A 130 0.24 3.17 -5.02
CA ALA A 130 -0.98 3.94 -5.21
C ALA A 130 -2.04 3.62 -4.15
N LEU A 131 -2.85 4.63 -3.81
CA LEU A 131 -4.01 4.50 -2.94
C LEU A 131 -5.21 3.96 -3.73
N GLN A 132 -5.81 2.88 -3.25
CA GLN A 132 -6.97 2.23 -3.85
C GLN A 132 -8.17 2.43 -2.94
N LEU A 133 -9.27 2.92 -3.48
CA LEU A 133 -10.54 3.02 -2.78
C LEU A 133 -11.39 1.77 -3.06
N LEU A 134 -11.96 1.23 -2.00
CA LEU A 134 -12.81 0.06 -2.02
C LEU A 134 -14.15 0.38 -1.36
N GLU A 135 -15.17 -0.35 -1.81
CA GLU A 135 -16.41 -0.43 -1.07
C GLU A 135 -16.13 -1.04 0.30
N PRO A 136 -16.75 -0.52 1.38
CA PRO A 136 -16.47 -1.00 2.70
C PRO A 136 -16.78 -2.49 2.89
N SER A 137 -15.83 -3.21 3.45
CA SER A 137 -15.85 -4.66 3.62
C SER A 137 -16.82 -5.18 4.69
N ALA A 138 -17.28 -4.31 5.60
CA ALA A 138 -18.17 -4.67 6.70
C ALA A 138 -19.20 -3.58 7.02
N PRO A 139 -20.26 -3.89 7.79
CA PRO A 139 -21.16 -2.87 8.35
C PRO A 139 -20.43 -1.90 9.30
N ARG A 140 -20.97 -0.69 9.44
CA ARG A 140 -20.42 0.33 10.36
C ARG A 140 -20.31 -0.20 11.79
N GLY A 141 -19.29 0.24 12.53
CA GLY A 141 -19.00 -0.21 13.90
C GLY A 141 -18.26 -1.56 13.98
N GLN A 142 -18.20 -2.32 12.88
CA GLN A 142 -17.36 -3.52 12.75
C GLN A 142 -16.17 -3.30 11.81
N ARG A 143 -16.11 -2.15 11.14
CA ARG A 143 -15.00 -1.78 10.24
C ARG A 143 -13.77 -1.43 11.06
N LEU A 144 -12.62 -1.86 10.56
CA LEU A 144 -11.29 -1.51 11.07
C LEU A 144 -10.46 -0.89 9.92
N PRO A 145 -10.86 0.29 9.41
CA PRO A 145 -10.23 0.91 8.24
C PRO A 145 -8.74 1.24 8.47
N ILE A 146 -8.34 1.54 9.71
CA ILE A 146 -6.94 1.83 10.02
C ILE A 146 -6.13 0.53 9.95
N ASP A 147 -6.59 -0.56 10.57
CA ASP A 147 -5.96 -1.87 10.47
C ASP A 147 -5.88 -2.35 9.02
N PHE A 148 -6.94 -2.15 8.24
CA PHE A 148 -7.00 -2.52 6.83
C PHE A 148 -5.95 -1.76 6.01
N PHE A 149 -5.90 -0.44 6.16
CA PHE A 149 -4.92 0.39 5.47
C PHE A 149 -3.49 0.02 5.88
N PHE A 150 -3.20 -0.06 7.18
CA PHE A 150 -1.86 -0.38 7.71
C PHE A 150 -1.37 -1.75 7.23
N ARG A 151 -2.24 -2.75 7.12
CA ARG A 151 -1.86 -4.07 6.59
C ARG A 151 -1.39 -3.99 5.15
N SER A 152 -2.19 -3.34 4.29
CA SER A 152 -1.83 -3.19 2.88
C SER A 152 -0.57 -2.33 2.70
N LEU A 153 -0.41 -1.27 3.52
CA LEU A 153 0.79 -0.44 3.55
C LEU A 153 2.03 -1.25 3.93
N ALA A 154 1.93 -2.06 4.99
CA ALA A 154 3.03 -2.93 5.43
C ALA A 154 3.45 -3.91 4.33
N GLN A 155 2.48 -4.57 3.70
CA GLN A 155 2.73 -5.56 2.64
C GLN A 155 3.39 -4.96 1.40
N ASP A 156 3.05 -3.72 1.05
CA ASP A 156 3.56 -3.07 -0.16
C ASP A 156 4.88 -2.32 0.07
N GLN A 157 5.06 -1.73 1.26
CA GLN A 157 6.18 -0.83 1.57
C GLN A 157 7.23 -1.42 2.51
N HIS A 158 6.97 -2.57 3.14
CA HIS A 158 7.89 -3.23 4.06
C HIS A 158 8.51 -2.28 5.09
N GLU A 159 9.83 -2.16 5.17
CA GLU A 159 10.54 -1.29 6.11
C GLU A 159 10.26 0.21 5.92
N CYS A 160 9.75 0.61 4.74
CA CYS A 160 9.33 1.98 4.45
C CYS A 160 7.92 2.31 4.95
N ALA A 161 7.18 1.32 5.49
CA ALA A 161 5.89 1.53 6.12
C ALA A 161 6.05 2.08 7.55
N ILE A 162 5.38 3.20 7.82
CA ILE A 162 5.31 3.79 9.15
C ILE A 162 3.85 3.91 9.58
N GLY A 163 3.52 3.38 10.76
CA GLY A 163 2.19 3.47 11.35
C GLY A 163 2.18 4.41 12.53
N VAL A 164 1.22 5.33 12.58
CA VAL A 164 1.01 6.23 13.72
C VAL A 164 -0.42 6.08 14.22
N VAL A 165 -0.59 5.67 15.47
CA VAL A 165 -1.91 5.52 16.10
C VAL A 165 -2.16 6.69 17.05
N LEU A 166 -3.15 7.51 16.73
CA LEU A 166 -3.55 8.69 17.51
C LEU A 166 -4.84 8.44 18.29
N SER A 167 -5.29 9.49 19.00
CA SER A 167 -6.51 9.52 19.81
C SER A 167 -7.69 8.86 19.10
N GLY A 168 -8.40 8.03 19.85
CA GLY A 168 -9.56 7.32 19.38
C GLY A 168 -10.08 6.27 20.35
N THR A 169 -11.33 5.87 20.17
CA THR A 169 -11.95 4.79 20.93
C THR A 169 -11.73 3.43 20.27
N GLY A 170 -11.73 2.35 21.05
CA GLY A 170 -11.62 0.99 20.52
C GLY A 170 -10.17 0.57 20.27
N SER A 171 -9.94 -0.31 19.30
CA SER A 171 -8.64 -0.95 19.07
C SER A 171 -8.17 -0.90 17.62
N ASP A 172 -8.86 -0.16 16.73
CA ASP A 172 -8.47 -0.04 15.33
C ASP A 172 -7.07 0.58 15.20
N GLY A 173 -6.24 0.02 14.32
CA GLY A 173 -4.81 0.30 14.20
C GLY A 173 -3.90 -0.68 14.97
N THR A 174 -4.43 -1.49 15.90
CA THR A 174 -3.63 -2.45 16.69
C THR A 174 -3.12 -3.62 15.86
N LEU A 175 -3.96 -4.20 15.00
CA LEU A 175 -3.56 -5.32 14.14
C LEU A 175 -2.69 -4.83 12.98
N GLY A 176 -2.97 -3.63 12.49
CA GLY A 176 -2.19 -2.92 11.50
C GLY A 176 -0.79 -2.60 12.01
N ALA A 177 -0.66 -2.12 13.25
CA ALA A 177 0.63 -1.90 13.89
C ALA A 177 1.45 -3.19 13.97
N ARG A 178 0.84 -4.32 14.35
CA ARG A 178 1.49 -5.64 14.31
C ARG A 178 1.96 -6.01 12.90
N ALA A 179 1.16 -5.73 11.88
CA ALA A 179 1.51 -6.01 10.48
C ALA A 179 2.71 -5.15 10.03
N ILE A 180 2.69 -3.84 10.29
CA ILE A 180 3.81 -2.93 9.98
C ILE A 180 5.10 -3.42 10.64
N LYS A 181 5.05 -3.81 11.92
CA LYS A 181 6.21 -4.34 12.62
C LYS A 181 6.66 -5.70 12.10
N GLY A 182 5.73 -6.54 11.67
CA GLY A 182 6.01 -7.84 11.05
C GLY A 182 6.79 -7.72 9.74
N GLU A 183 6.58 -6.63 9.00
CA GLU A 183 7.26 -6.33 7.73
C GLU A 183 8.50 -5.41 7.91
N GLY A 184 8.95 -5.21 9.15
CA GLY A 184 10.16 -4.42 9.46
C GLY A 184 9.98 -2.90 9.51
N GLY A 185 8.74 -2.42 9.41
CA GLY A 185 8.40 -1.01 9.54
C GLY A 185 8.48 -0.49 10.98
N MET A 186 8.06 0.77 11.15
CA MET A 186 8.11 1.49 12.43
C MET A 186 6.72 1.95 12.86
N VAL A 187 6.45 1.88 14.16
CA VAL A 187 5.17 2.30 14.74
C VAL A 187 5.36 3.33 15.84
N MET A 188 4.57 4.40 15.78
CA MET A 188 4.38 5.34 16.88
C MET A 188 2.96 5.24 17.44
N ALA A 189 2.79 5.52 18.73
CA ALA A 189 1.49 5.70 19.34
C ALA A 189 1.47 7.00 20.14
N GLN A 190 0.31 7.64 20.17
CA GLN A 190 0.09 8.80 21.03
C GLN A 190 0.15 8.40 22.51
N THR A 191 0.85 9.18 23.34
CA THR A 191 0.81 8.97 24.80
C THR A 191 -0.62 9.07 25.33
N PRO A 192 -1.12 8.11 26.14
CA PRO A 192 -2.47 8.15 26.69
C PRO A 192 -2.82 9.45 27.41
N GLU A 193 -1.85 10.08 28.07
CA GLU A 193 -2.01 11.34 28.82
C GLU A 193 -2.33 12.54 27.92
N SER A 194 -1.90 12.47 26.66
CA SER A 194 -2.16 13.51 25.66
C SER A 194 -3.42 13.23 24.81
N SER A 195 -3.99 12.03 24.93
CA SER A 195 -5.13 11.58 24.14
C SER A 195 -6.44 12.05 24.77
N GLU A 196 -7.32 12.64 23.97
CA GLU A 196 -8.69 12.90 24.42
C GLU A 196 -9.44 11.57 24.63
N PHE A 197 -9.18 10.60 23.76
CA PHE A 197 -9.65 9.23 23.88
C PHE A 197 -8.46 8.27 23.71
N ASP A 198 -8.14 7.53 24.76
CA ASP A 198 -6.90 6.75 24.85
C ASP A 198 -7.05 5.27 24.47
N GLY A 199 -8.24 4.83 24.05
CA GLY A 199 -8.52 3.44 23.72
C GLY A 199 -7.61 2.88 22.61
N MET A 200 -7.59 3.54 21.45
CA MET A 200 -6.76 3.13 20.32
C MET A 200 -5.26 3.18 20.65
N PRO A 201 -4.71 4.30 21.18
CA PRO A 201 -3.30 4.35 21.56
C PRO A 201 -2.91 3.29 22.60
N ARG A 202 -3.69 3.12 23.68
CA ARG A 202 -3.43 2.06 24.68
C ARG A 202 -3.43 0.67 24.07
N SER A 203 -4.38 0.40 23.18
CA SER A 203 -4.47 -0.90 22.52
C SER A 203 -3.22 -1.18 21.66
N ALA A 204 -2.73 -0.19 20.91
CA ALA A 204 -1.49 -0.29 20.15
C ALA A 204 -0.27 -0.47 21.07
N ILE A 205 -0.14 0.33 22.12
CA ILE A 205 0.95 0.26 23.11
C ILE A 205 1.01 -1.12 23.78
N ASN A 206 -0.13 -1.67 24.19
CA ASN A 206 -0.23 -2.97 24.86
C ASN A 206 0.21 -4.16 23.98
N THR A 207 0.47 -3.95 22.69
CA THR A 207 1.11 -4.97 21.85
C THR A 207 2.57 -5.21 22.22
N GLY A 208 3.24 -4.24 22.86
CA GLY A 208 4.67 -4.24 23.12
C GLY A 208 5.53 -4.01 21.87
N LEU A 209 4.92 -3.58 20.77
CA LEU A 209 5.60 -3.41 19.47
C LEU A 209 5.73 -1.96 19.01
N VAL A 210 5.20 -0.99 19.76
CA VAL A 210 5.33 0.44 19.49
C VAL A 210 6.77 0.87 19.74
N ASP A 211 7.38 1.56 18.77
CA ASP A 211 8.77 2.03 18.88
C ASP A 211 8.86 3.36 19.65
N TYR A 212 7.85 4.21 19.51
CA TYR A 212 7.79 5.52 20.17
C TYR A 212 6.39 5.82 20.70
N GLU A 213 6.33 6.17 21.99
CA GLU A 213 5.14 6.69 22.66
C GLU A 213 5.37 8.17 22.93
N LEU A 214 4.70 9.05 22.18
CA LEU A 214 4.95 10.50 22.23
C LEU A 214 3.65 11.31 22.17
N PRO A 215 3.61 12.54 22.70
CA PRO A 215 2.57 13.51 22.36
C PRO A 215 2.62 13.84 20.85
N PRO A 216 1.48 14.13 20.17
CA PRO A 216 1.45 14.29 18.72
C PRO A 216 2.37 15.39 18.19
N GLY A 217 2.51 16.50 18.93
CA GLY A 217 3.39 17.61 18.54
C GLY A 217 4.88 17.29 18.56
N GLU A 218 5.31 16.24 19.26
CA GLU A 218 6.71 15.80 19.33
C GLU A 218 7.05 14.73 18.29
N MET A 219 6.03 14.03 17.78
CA MET A 219 6.20 12.94 16.81
C MET A 219 6.93 13.37 15.52
N PRO A 220 6.65 14.53 14.88
CA PRO A 220 7.32 14.91 13.63
C PRO A 220 8.84 14.99 13.74
N ALA A 221 9.34 15.58 14.83
CA ALA A 221 10.78 15.70 15.06
C ALA A 221 11.43 14.32 15.19
N GLN A 222 10.80 13.42 15.96
CA GLN A 222 11.28 12.05 16.11
C GLN A 222 11.20 11.26 14.81
N LEU A 223 10.13 11.45 14.04
CA LEU A 223 9.89 10.79 12.77
C LEU A 223 10.95 11.17 11.73
N ILE A 224 11.27 12.46 11.62
CA ILE A 224 12.33 12.96 10.74
C ILE A 224 13.70 12.42 11.18
N ALA A 225 13.98 12.40 12.48
CA ALA A 225 15.22 11.84 13.02
C ALA A 225 15.34 10.33 12.78
N TYR A 226 14.24 9.59 12.88
CA TYR A 226 14.19 8.17 12.50
C TYR A 226 14.48 8.00 11.01
N ALA A 227 13.76 8.72 10.14
CA ALA A 227 13.86 8.56 8.70
C ALA A 227 15.28 8.86 8.18
N ALA A 228 15.92 9.91 8.71
CA ALA A 228 17.31 10.25 8.36
C ALA A 228 18.32 9.15 8.73
N ARG A 229 18.07 8.40 9.81
CA ARG A 229 18.93 7.28 10.26
C ARG A 229 18.64 5.99 9.49
N ALA A 230 17.37 5.68 9.27
CA ALA A 230 16.92 4.43 8.65
C ALA A 230 17.12 4.42 7.13
N PHE A 231 16.88 5.55 6.45
CA PHE A 231 16.85 5.63 4.98
C PHE A 231 17.97 6.52 4.39
N GLY A 232 18.81 7.14 5.23
CA GLY A 232 19.85 8.07 4.78
C GLY A 232 19.27 9.40 4.25
N LYS A 233 19.95 10.01 3.26
CA LYS A 233 19.41 11.22 2.59
C LYS A 233 18.24 10.80 1.69
N LEU A 234 17.01 11.05 2.13
CA LEU A 234 15.79 10.86 1.35
C LEU A 234 15.90 11.55 -0.02
N PRO A 235 15.51 10.88 -1.12
CA PRO A 235 15.57 11.47 -2.45
C PRO A 235 14.75 12.76 -2.52
N ARG A 236 15.34 13.83 -3.06
CA ARG A 236 14.59 15.05 -3.41
C ARG A 236 13.67 14.68 -4.58
N ALA A 237 12.36 14.86 -4.41
CA ALA A 237 11.30 14.39 -5.31
C ALA A 237 11.71 14.34 -6.80
N ALA A 238 11.70 13.14 -7.38
CA ALA A 238 11.79 12.95 -8.82
C ALA A 238 10.42 13.29 -9.44
N THR A 239 10.40 14.22 -10.38
CA THR A 239 9.21 14.50 -11.20
C THR A 239 8.92 13.30 -12.09
N ALA A 240 7.85 12.54 -11.82
CA ALA A 240 7.43 11.42 -12.63
C ALA A 240 6.28 11.80 -13.57
N HIS A 241 6.41 11.40 -14.84
CA HIS A 241 5.43 11.54 -15.92
C HIS A 241 4.25 10.57 -15.76
N SER A 242 3.07 10.99 -16.23
CA SER A 242 1.83 10.21 -16.24
C SER A 242 1.67 9.34 -17.50
N PRO A 243 1.33 8.06 -17.36
CA PRO A 243 0.55 7.34 -18.35
C PRO A 243 -0.87 7.08 -17.83
N LYS A 244 -1.87 7.34 -18.69
CA LYS A 244 -3.30 7.10 -18.44
C LYS A 244 -3.66 5.61 -18.55
N ASP A 245 -4.67 5.24 -17.76
CA ASP A 245 -5.61 4.11 -17.85
C ASP A 245 -5.04 2.69 -18.01
N VAL A 246 -5.15 1.87 -16.94
CA VAL A 246 -5.80 0.53 -16.91
C VAL A 246 -6.05 0.12 -15.45
N SER A 247 -7.29 -0.21 -15.05
CA SER A 247 -7.56 -1.35 -14.14
C SER A 247 -9.04 -1.59 -13.82
N ALA A 248 -9.54 -2.77 -14.21
CA ALA A 248 -10.63 -3.48 -13.53
C ALA A 248 -10.18 -4.83 -12.92
N LEU A 249 -8.88 -5.15 -12.95
CA LEU A 249 -8.34 -6.48 -12.59
C LEU A 249 -7.36 -6.47 -11.40
N LYS A 250 -7.06 -5.31 -10.79
CA LYS A 250 -6.07 -5.21 -9.69
C LYS A 250 -6.64 -5.42 -8.28
N LYS A 251 -7.97 -5.49 -8.10
CA LYS A 251 -8.63 -5.47 -6.77
C LYS A 251 -8.79 -6.84 -6.08
N ILE A 252 -8.44 -7.94 -6.73
CA ILE A 252 -8.69 -9.31 -6.19
C ILE A 252 -7.72 -9.69 -5.05
N PHE A 253 -6.48 -9.16 -5.04
CA PHE A 253 -5.47 -9.53 -4.05
C PHE A 253 -5.54 -8.73 -2.74
N VAL A 254 -6.33 -7.65 -2.69
CA VAL A 254 -6.38 -6.74 -1.52
C VAL A 254 -7.34 -7.24 -0.43
N VAL A 255 -8.23 -8.18 -0.75
CA VAL A 255 -9.31 -8.65 0.14
C VAL A 255 -9.10 -10.10 0.64
N LEU A 256 -8.04 -10.77 0.18
CA LEU A 256 -7.67 -12.14 0.58
C LEU A 256 -6.61 -12.11 1.69
#